data_AF-A6SU04-F1
#
_entry.id   AF-A6SU04-F1
#
_cell.length_a   1.000
_cell.length_b   1.000
_cell.length_c   1.000
_cell.angle_alpha   90.00
_cell.angle_beta   90.00
_cell.angle_gamma   90.00
#
_symmetry.space_group_name_H-M   'P 1'
#
loop_
_entity.id
_entity.type
_entity.pdbx_description
1 polymer ?
#
loop_
_entity_poly.entity_id
_entity_poly.type
_entity_poly.pdbx_seq_one_letter_code
_entity_poly.pdbx_strand_id
1 'polypeptide(L)'
;MFSGKSLDELLAQKKVRLALTVMCTYFAIMGAYQLFTGVNQVDWLRGGGNLLVWGGFAVSNAMKAYGRTQPGINIPINIGVVLVVASWIVRM
;
A
#
# COMPACT_ATOMS: atom_id res chain seq x y z
N MET A 1 12.49 19.90 -12.22
CA MET A 1 11.23 20.65 -12.02
C MET A 1 10.07 19.84 -12.61
N PHE A 2 9.59 18.81 -11.91
CA PHE A 2 8.39 18.08 -12.34
C PHE A 2 7.17 18.76 -11.74
N SER A 3 6.60 19.67 -12.52
CA SER A 3 5.16 19.93 -12.65
C SER A 3 4.24 19.24 -11.61
N GLY A 4 4.10 19.85 -10.42
CA GLY A 4 3.12 19.40 -9.43
C GLY A 4 1.68 19.42 -9.97
N LYS A 5 1.36 20.42 -10.81
CA LYS A 5 0.05 20.52 -11.48
C LYS A 5 -0.24 19.33 -12.41
N SER A 6 0.76 18.85 -13.18
CA SER A 6 0.51 17.72 -14.10
C SER A 6 0.47 16.37 -13.40
N LEU A 7 1.23 16.18 -12.30
CA LEU A 7 1.17 14.93 -11.54
C LEU A 7 -0.16 14.78 -10.81
N ASP A 8 -0.68 15.86 -10.23
CA ASP A 8 -2.00 15.84 -9.59
C ASP A 8 -3.12 15.60 -10.62
N GLU A 9 -3.04 16.19 -11.81
CA GLU A 9 -3.95 15.89 -12.92
C GLU A 9 -3.86 14.43 -13.38
N LEU A 10 -2.65 13.88 -13.51
CA LEU A 10 -2.45 12.47 -13.85
C LEU A 10 -3.02 11.55 -12.77
N LEU A 11 -2.76 11.83 -11.50
CA LEU A 11 -3.30 11.06 -10.36
C LEU A 11 -4.81 11.26 -10.18
N ALA A 12 -5.39 12.32 -10.73
CA ALA A 12 -6.84 12.52 -10.78
C ALA A 12 -7.51 11.67 -11.87
N GLN A 13 -6.77 11.25 -12.90
CA GLN A 13 -7.34 10.41 -13.95
C GLN A 13 -7.77 9.04 -13.43
N LYS A 14 -9.02 8.67 -13.69
CA LYS A 14 -9.59 7.36 -13.33
C LYS A 14 -8.74 6.20 -13.83
N LYS A 15 -8.21 6.27 -15.06
CA LYS A 15 -7.34 5.25 -15.65
C LYS A 15 -6.06 5.03 -14.84
N VAL A 16 -5.42 6.12 -14.40
CA VAL A 16 -4.20 6.07 -13.58
C VAL A 16 -4.50 5.51 -12.20
N ARG A 17 -5.61 5.92 -11.57
CA ARG A 17 -6.04 5.36 -10.28
C ARG A 17 -6.32 3.85 -10.35
N LEU A 18 -6.93 3.38 -11.43
CA LEU A 18 -7.15 1.95 -11.64
C LEU A 18 -5.83 1.19 -11.87
N ALA A 19 -4.90 1.76 -12.66
CA ALA A 19 -3.57 1.18 -12.82
C ALA A 19 -2.82 1.09 -11.47
N LEU A 20 -2.85 2.17 -10.67
CA LEU A 20 -2.29 2.17 -9.32
C LEU A 20 -2.98 1.15 -8.41
N THR A 21 -4.30 1.01 -8.53
CA THR A 21 -5.05 -0.01 -7.77
C THR A 21 -4.53 -1.40 -8.09
N VAL A 22 -4.38 -1.76 -9.36
CA VAL A 22 -3.87 -3.08 -9.77
C VAL A 22 -2.45 -3.30 -9.26
N MET A 23 -1.56 -2.31 -9.41
CA MET A 23 -0.19 -2.38 -8.92
C MET A 23 -0.12 -2.56 -7.40
N CYS A 24 -0.87 -1.75 -6.65
CA CYS A 24 -0.95 -1.86 -5.20
C CYS A 24 -1.55 -3.19 -4.76
N THR A 25 -2.57 -3.71 -5.44
CA THR A 25 -3.13 -5.04 -5.14
C THR A 25 -2.10 -6.14 -5.37
N TYR A 26 -1.31 -6.07 -6.46
CA TYR A 26 -0.25 -7.04 -6.69
C TYR A 26 0.79 -7.04 -5.56
N PHE A 27 1.26 -5.86 -5.13
CA PHE A 27 2.18 -5.77 -4.00
C PHE A 27 1.57 -6.22 -2.67
N ALA A 28 0.27 -5.98 -2.47
CA ALA A 28 -0.45 -6.48 -1.30
C ALA A 28 -0.51 -8.00 -1.28
N ILE A 29 -0.75 -8.64 -2.44
CA ILE A 29 -0.73 -10.10 -2.58
C ILE A 29 0.66 -10.67 -2.30
N MET A 30 1.72 -10.02 -2.81
CA MET A 30 3.11 -10.43 -2.49
C MET A 30 3.41 -10.30 -0.99
N GLY A 31 2.91 -9.24 -0.34
CA GLY A 31 2.99 -9.07 1.11
C GLY A 31 2.24 -10.17 1.87
N ALA A 32 1.02 -10.49 1.45
CA ALA A 32 0.25 -11.59 2.03
C ALA A 32 0.95 -12.94 1.84
N TYR A 33 1.50 -13.21 0.65
CA TYR A 33 2.27 -14.42 0.39
C TYR A 33 3.46 -14.53 1.36
N GLN A 34 4.27 -13.46 1.48
CA GLN A 34 5.37 -13.43 2.44
C GLN A 34 4.90 -13.63 3.89
N LEU A 35 3.74 -13.09 4.27
CA LEU A 35 3.16 -13.30 5.60
C LEU A 35 2.78 -14.77 5.84
N PHE A 36 2.23 -15.45 4.83
CA PHE A 36 1.79 -16.85 4.95
C PHE A 36 2.92 -17.86 4.84
N THR A 37 3.98 -17.57 4.07
CA THR A 37 5.11 -18.48 3.87
C THR A 37 6.31 -18.13 4.75
N GLY A 38 6.26 -17.02 5.47
CA GLY A 38 7.34 -16.52 6.31
C GLY A 38 7.56 -17.40 7.54
N VAL A 39 8.82 -17.72 7.81
CA VAL A 39 9.20 -18.58 8.94
C VAL A 39 9.72 -17.79 10.14
N ASN A 40 10.16 -16.54 9.94
CA ASN A 40 10.76 -15.71 10.98
C ASN A 40 9.97 -14.43 11.23
N GLN A 41 10.09 -13.87 12.43
CA GLN A 41 9.35 -12.67 12.84
C GLN A 41 9.53 -11.48 11.88
N VAL A 42 10.70 -11.33 11.27
CA VAL A 42 10.97 -10.32 10.23
C VAL A 42 10.05 -10.47 9.02
N ASP A 43 9.80 -11.70 8.56
CA ASP A 43 8.94 -11.98 7.40
C ASP A 43 7.48 -11.68 7.71
N TRP A 44 7.04 -11.95 8.94
CA TRP A 44 5.69 -11.63 9.39
C TRP A 44 5.47 -10.12 9.47
N LEU A 45 6.43 -9.38 10.05
CA LEU A 45 6.39 -7.92 10.11
C LEU A 45 6.41 -7.30 8.71
N ARG A 46 7.26 -7.79 7.81
CA ARG A 46 7.40 -7.26 6.46
C ARG A 46 6.23 -7.62 5.56
N GLY A 47 5.77 -8.87 5.62
CA GLY A 47 4.62 -9.36 4.86
C GLY A 47 3.32 -8.68 5.30
N GLY A 48 3.05 -8.67 6.60
CA GLY A 48 1.89 -7.97 7.18
C GLY A 48 1.95 -6.46 6.95
N GLY A 49 3.13 -5.86 7.10
CA GLY A 49 3.34 -4.44 6.80
C GLY A 49 3.05 -4.10 5.35
N ASN A 50 3.61 -4.85 4.40
CA ASN A 50 3.37 -4.68 2.97
C ASN A 50 1.89 -4.89 2.61
N LEU A 51 1.24 -5.91 3.18
CA LEU A 51 -0.18 -6.15 2.96
C LEU A 51 -1.02 -4.94 3.39
N LEU A 52 -0.74 -4.36 4.55
CA LEU A 52 -1.50 -3.24 5.08
C LEU A 52 -1.22 -1.92 4.31
N VAL A 53 0.04 -1.64 3.97
CA VAL A 53 0.40 -0.44 3.18
C VAL A 53 -0.20 -0.53 1.79
N TRP A 54 0.13 -1.58 1.05
CA TRP A 54 -0.27 -1.70 -0.35
C TRP A 54 -1.75 -2.01 -0.49
N GLY A 55 -2.34 -2.81 0.41
CA GLY A 55 -3.77 -3.04 0.46
C GLY A 55 -4.54 -1.76 0.79
N GLY A 56 -4.06 -0.96 1.74
CA GLY A 56 -4.62 0.35 2.07
C GLY A 56 -4.58 1.32 0.88
N PHE A 57 -3.46 1.39 0.17
CA PHE A 57 -3.34 2.20 -1.04
C PHE A 57 -4.19 1.67 -2.20
N ALA A 58 -4.32 0.35 -2.37
CA ALA A 58 -5.20 -0.24 -3.38
C ALA A 58 -6.64 0.18 -3.14
N VAL A 59 -7.14 0.03 -1.91
CA VAL A 59 -8.50 0.45 -1.54
C VAL A 59 -8.69 1.96 -1.71
N SER A 60 -7.73 2.77 -1.27
CA SER A 60 -7.78 4.23 -1.44
C SER A 60 -7.85 4.63 -2.92
N ASN A 61 -7.02 4.04 -3.78
CA ASN A 61 -7.01 4.34 -5.21
C ASN A 61 -8.29 3.85 -5.90
N ALA A 62 -8.78 2.67 -5.55
CA ALA A 62 -10.03 2.12 -6.08
C ALA A 62 -11.20 3.04 -5.73
N MET A 63 -11.35 3.41 -4.46
CA MET A 63 -12.45 4.28 -4.00
C MET A 63 -12.37 5.65 -4.67
N LYS A 64 -11.18 6.24 -4.75
CA LYS A 64 -10.94 7.51 -5.43
C LYS A 64 -11.25 7.44 -6.93
N ALA A 65 -11.06 6.29 -7.60
CA ALA A 65 -11.41 6.11 -9.01
C ALA A 65 -12.93 6.22 -9.27
N TYR A 66 -13.75 6.00 -8.24
CA TYR A 66 -15.21 6.14 -8.28
C TYR A 66 -15.72 7.40 -7.56
N GLY A 67 -14.83 8.36 -7.26
CA GLY A 67 -15.20 9.61 -6.59
C GLY A 67 -15.53 9.45 -5.10
N ARG A 68 -15.17 8.31 -4.49
CA ARG A 68 -15.37 8.02 -3.06
C ARG A 68 -14.06 8.15 -2.30
N THR A 69 -14.16 8.43 -1.01
CA THR A 69 -13.01 8.38 -0.09
C THR A 69 -13.35 7.43 1.04
N GLN A 70 -12.38 6.60 1.45
CA GLN A 70 -12.55 5.68 2.58
C GLN A 70 -12.02 6.37 3.84
N PRO A 71 -12.89 6.80 4.78
CA PRO A 71 -12.43 7.38 6.04
C PRO A 71 -11.65 6.32 6.84
N GLY A 72 -10.58 6.74 7.50
CA GLY A 72 -9.77 5.86 8.34
C GLY A 72 -8.80 4.93 7.60
N ILE A 73 -8.71 4.97 6.26
CA ILE A 73 -7.74 4.16 5.50
C ILE A 73 -6.28 4.47 5.85
N ASN A 74 -6.01 5.66 6.42
CA ASN A 74 -4.69 6.04 6.89
C ASN A 74 -4.22 5.19 8.08
N ILE A 75 -5.14 4.63 8.88
CA ILE A 75 -4.81 3.78 10.03
C ILE A 75 -4.07 2.51 9.59
N PRO A 76 -4.63 1.65 8.72
CA PRO A 76 -3.91 0.46 8.27
C PRO A 76 -2.64 0.81 7.50
N ILE A 77 -2.63 1.90 6.71
CA ILE A 77 -1.42 2.35 6.00
C ILE A 77 -0.30 2.69 7.00
N ASN A 78 -0.60 3.49 8.02
CA ASN A 78 0.39 3.89 9.03
C ASN A 78 0.89 2.70 9.85
N ILE A 79 0.00 1.81 10.27
CA ILE A 79 0.38 0.56 10.95
C ILE A 79 1.30 -0.25 10.04
N GLY A 80 0.94 -0.39 8.77
CA GLY A 80 1.75 -1.11 7.80
C GLY A 80 3.16 -0.52 7.66
N VAL A 81 3.29 0.81 7.60
CA VAL A 81 4.59 1.50 7.55
C VAL A 81 5.41 1.17 8.79
N VAL A 82 4.81 1.25 9.99
CA VAL A 82 5.50 0.92 11.25
C VAL A 82 5.99 -0.52 11.26
N LEU A 83 5.19 -1.48 10.79
CA LEU A 83 5.60 -2.89 10.71
C LEU A 83 6.75 -3.13 9.72
N VAL A 84 6.71 -2.47 8.56
CA VAL A 84 7.81 -2.54 7.59
C VAL A 84 9.10 -1.97 8.20
N VAL A 85 9.03 -0.83 8.87
CA VAL A 85 10.19 -0.23 9.55
C VAL A 85 10.69 -1.11 10.68
N ALA A 86 9.80 -1.65 11.52
CA ALA A 86 10.14 -2.58 12.59
C ALA A 86 10.86 -3.82 12.07
N SER A 87 10.47 -4.33 10.89
CA SER A 87 11.16 -5.47 10.26
C SER A 87 12.63 -5.19 9.93
N TRP A 88 13.04 -3.93 9.78
CA TRP A 88 14.43 -3.56 9.52
C TRP A 88 15.24 -3.50 10.81
N ILE A 89 14.60 -3.11 11.91
CA ILE A 89 15.21 -3.05 13.24
C ILE A 89 15.39 -4.46 13.80
N VAL A 90 14.38 -5.33 13.67
CA VAL A 90 14.44 -6.73 14.15
C VAL A 90 15.45 -7.58 13.36
N ARG A 91 15.84 -7.13 12.17
CA ARG A 91 16.89 -7.77 11.35
C ARG A 91 18.31 -7.39 11.80
N MET A 92 18.49 -6.31 12.55
CA MET A 92 19.78 -5.93 13.16
C MET A 92 20.03 -6.75 14.43
#